data_AF-A0A645GV04-F1
#
_entry.id   AF-A0A645GV04-F1
#
_cell.length_a   1.000
_cell.length_b   1.000
_cell.length_c   1.000
_cell.angle_alpha   90.00
_cell.angle_beta   90.00
_cell.angle_gamma   90.00
#
_symmetry.space_group_name_H-M   'P 1'
#
loop_
_entity.id
_entity.type
_entity.pdbx_description
1 polymer ?
#
loop_
_entity_poly.entity_id
_entity_poly.type
_entity_poly.pdbx_seq_one_letter_code
_entity_poly.pdbx_strand_id
1 'polypeptide(L)'
;MWKDGEETRQLPGKDNVVYNYKGNVYCYCPTTNTRREMPSGGFEKDRNTLKKLCPAEHHGRECKGRDQCPIAQGIRIALTEDRRIFTPVDRASYKWEKEYDKRTAVERVNSRIDGSYGFELHTIRGMAKMKVRCGLALCVMLAMALGRVKEKQADKIRSLVAAV
;
A
#
# COMPACT_ATOMS: atom_id res chain seq x y z
N MET A 1 1.76 12.99 9.31
CA MET A 1 2.36 14.26 8.87
C MET A 1 3.72 13.96 8.28
N TRP A 2 4.18 14.80 7.37
CA TRP A 2 5.58 14.76 6.94
C TRP A 2 6.51 15.15 8.12
N LYS A 3 7.81 14.85 8.02
CA LYS A 3 8.76 15.09 9.14
C LYS A 3 8.90 16.57 9.51
N ASP A 4 8.66 17.43 8.53
CA ASP A 4 8.63 18.90 8.61
C ASP A 4 7.31 19.44 9.18
N GLY A 5 6.34 18.57 9.49
CA GLY A 5 5.03 18.98 10.00
C GLY A 5 4.04 19.37 8.91
N GLU A 6 4.41 19.33 7.63
CA GLU A 6 3.46 19.63 6.55
C GLU A 6 2.44 18.50 6.37
N GLU A 7 1.23 18.86 5.98
CA GLU A 7 0.17 17.89 5.65
C GLU A 7 0.32 17.33 4.23
N THR A 8 0.71 18.19 3.29
CA THR A 8 0.71 17.90 1.85
C THR A 8 1.89 18.55 1.16
N ARG A 9 2.39 17.91 0.09
CA ARG A 9 3.39 18.46 -0.81
C ARG A 9 2.78 18.70 -2.18
N GLN A 10 3.24 19.75 -2.86
CA GLN A 10 2.82 20.04 -4.23
C GLN A 10 3.39 18.98 -5.18
N LEU A 11 2.58 18.56 -6.15
CA LEU A 11 3.06 17.67 -7.20
C LEU A 11 3.93 18.46 -8.20
N PRO A 12 5.15 18.00 -8.51
CA PRO A 12 6.02 18.71 -9.45
C PRO A 12 5.33 18.98 -10.79
N GLY A 13 5.47 20.22 -11.29
CA GLY A 13 4.87 20.64 -12.57
C GLY A 13 3.35 20.82 -12.56
N LYS A 14 2.71 20.84 -11.38
CA LYS A 14 1.27 21.13 -11.22
C LYS A 14 1.05 22.11 -10.07
N ASP A 15 0.42 23.25 -10.37
CA ASP A 15 0.21 24.31 -9.37
C ASP A 15 -0.98 24.06 -8.45
N ASN A 16 -1.98 23.33 -8.95
CA ASN A 16 -3.23 23.10 -8.23
C ASN A 16 -3.40 21.66 -7.72
N VAL A 17 -2.31 20.89 -7.65
CA VAL A 17 -2.34 19.49 -7.20
C VAL A 17 -1.34 19.28 -6.06
N VAL A 18 -1.82 18.66 -4.99
CA VAL A 18 -0.99 18.28 -3.84
C VAL A 18 -1.23 16.83 -3.47
N TYR A 19 -0.32 16.23 -2.73
CA TYR A 19 -0.48 14.88 -2.19
C TYR A 19 0.04 14.80 -0.75
N ASN A 20 -0.54 13.91 0.05
CA ASN A 20 -0.12 13.69 1.43
C ASN A 20 0.86 12.51 1.54
N TYR A 21 1.42 12.31 2.74
CA TYR A 21 2.31 11.18 3.05
C TYR A 21 1.65 9.80 2.90
N LYS A 22 0.30 9.74 2.92
CA LYS A 22 -0.49 8.52 2.70
C LYS A 22 -0.76 8.26 1.21
N GLY A 23 -0.32 9.13 0.30
CA GLY A 23 -0.55 9.00 -1.15
C GLY A 23 -1.96 9.33 -1.63
N ASN A 24 -2.78 9.96 -0.80
CA ASN A 24 -3.98 10.64 -1.28
C ASN A 24 -3.55 11.88 -2.06
N VAL A 25 -4.20 12.11 -3.20
CA VAL A 25 -3.92 13.24 -4.08
C VAL A 25 -5.14 14.14 -4.09
N TYR A 26 -4.92 15.45 -4.01
CA TYR A 26 -5.96 16.45 -3.94
C TYR A 26 -5.76 17.49 -5.04
N CYS A 27 -6.87 17.96 -5.59
CA CYS A 27 -6.88 19.14 -6.44
C CYS A 27 -7.45 20.35 -5.69
N TYR A 28 -6.99 21.53 -6.06
CA TYR A 28 -7.60 22.80 -5.68
C TYR A 28 -8.33 23.41 -6.88
N CYS A 29 -9.55 23.88 -6.62
CA CYS A 29 -10.31 24.64 -7.61
C CYS A 29 -9.60 25.99 -7.87
N PRO A 30 -9.24 26.33 -9.13
CA PRO A 30 -8.56 27.59 -9.43
C PRO A 30 -9.31 28.85 -8.98
N THR A 31 -10.65 28.80 -8.98
CA THR A 31 -11.49 29.96 -8.65
C THR A 31 -11.88 30.04 -7.17
N THR A 32 -12.21 28.90 -6.56
CA THR A 32 -12.75 28.86 -5.18
C THR A 32 -11.76 28.34 -4.14
N ASN A 33 -10.58 27.91 -4.58
CA ASN A 33 -9.56 27.25 -3.76
C ASN A 33 -10.06 26.06 -2.93
N THR A 34 -11.17 25.44 -3.34
CA THR A 34 -11.75 24.29 -2.64
C THR A 34 -10.91 23.03 -2.89
N ARG A 35 -10.40 22.43 -1.82
CA ARG A 35 -9.67 21.16 -1.85
C ARG A 35 -10.62 19.98 -2.06
N ARG A 36 -10.31 19.10 -3.01
CA ARG A 36 -11.07 17.85 -3.25
C ARG A 36 -10.11 16.70 -3.51
N GLU A 37 -10.40 15.53 -2.96
CA GLU A 37 -9.61 14.32 -3.22
C GLU A 37 -9.86 13.80 -4.64
N MET A 38 -8.79 13.49 -5.35
CA MET A 38 -8.79 12.97 -6.71
C MET A 38 -9.02 11.45 -6.71
N PRO A 39 -10.12 10.97 -7.32
CA PRO A 39 -10.39 9.54 -7.43
C PRO A 39 -9.31 8.80 -8.21
N SER A 40 -9.12 7.52 -7.87
CA SER A 40 -8.22 6.65 -8.60
C SER A 40 -8.76 6.36 -10.00
N GLY A 41 -7.94 6.61 -11.01
CA GLY A 41 -8.19 6.23 -12.42
C GLY A 41 -7.49 4.94 -12.83
N GLY A 42 -6.85 4.24 -11.90
CA GLY A 42 -6.10 3.00 -12.14
C GLY A 42 -4.61 3.20 -12.48
N PHE A 43 -3.91 2.08 -12.62
CA PHE A 43 -2.48 2.03 -12.96
C PHE A 43 -2.29 1.71 -14.44
N GLU A 44 -1.56 2.57 -15.14
CA GLU A 44 -1.18 2.39 -16.55
C GLU A 44 0.20 1.71 -16.60
N LYS A 45 0.23 0.40 -16.87
CA LYS A 45 1.45 -0.43 -16.83
C LYS A 45 2.53 0.05 -17.81
N ASP A 46 2.15 0.34 -19.05
CA ASP A 46 3.10 0.67 -20.12
C ASP A 46 3.80 2.02 -19.87
N ARG A 47 3.11 2.94 -19.20
CA ARG A 47 3.64 4.27 -18.86
C ARG A 47 4.24 4.32 -17.45
N ASN A 48 4.00 3.28 -16.65
CA ASN A 48 4.35 3.23 -15.24
C ASN A 48 3.85 4.46 -14.47
N THR A 49 2.57 4.80 -14.67
CA THR A 49 1.91 5.96 -14.05
C THR A 49 0.60 5.58 -13.35
N LEU A 50 0.27 6.28 -12.27
CA LEU A 50 -1.06 6.29 -11.67
C LEU A 50 -1.91 7.38 -12.33
N LYS A 51 -3.07 7.00 -12.86
CA LYS A 51 -4.06 7.95 -13.35
C LYS A 51 -4.91 8.43 -12.17
N LYS A 52 -5.09 9.74 -12.07
CA LYS A 52 -5.99 10.40 -11.12
C LYS A 52 -7.04 11.16 -11.89
N LEU A 53 -8.31 10.95 -11.55
CA LEU A 53 -9.44 11.54 -12.28
C LEU A 53 -9.82 12.88 -11.67
N CYS A 54 -10.46 13.74 -12.46
CA CYS A 54 -11.06 14.95 -11.93
C CYS A 54 -12.26 14.58 -11.02
N PRO A 55 -12.31 15.03 -9.75
CA PRO A 55 -13.41 14.67 -8.85
C PRO A 55 -14.77 15.18 -9.35
N ALA A 56 -14.77 16.35 -10.00
CA ALA A 56 -15.97 16.96 -10.55
C ALA A 56 -16.58 16.09 -11.66
N GLU A 57 -15.75 15.62 -12.58
CA GLU A 57 -16.18 14.76 -13.69
C GLU A 57 -16.58 13.36 -13.19
N HIS A 58 -15.75 12.73 -12.36
CA HIS A 58 -15.99 11.37 -11.87
C HIS A 58 -17.24 11.28 -10.98
N HIS A 59 -17.53 12.31 -10.17
CA HIS A 59 -18.71 12.31 -9.29
C HIS A 59 -19.89 13.10 -9.85
N GLY A 60 -19.81 13.62 -11.07
CA GLY A 60 -20.87 14.44 -11.69
C GLY A 60 -21.19 15.73 -10.92
N ARG A 61 -20.19 16.35 -10.29
CA ARG A 61 -20.35 17.59 -9.50
C ARG A 61 -19.92 18.81 -10.30
N GLU A 62 -20.62 19.91 -10.10
CA GLU A 62 -20.25 21.19 -10.70
C GLU A 62 -18.99 21.77 -10.05
N CYS A 63 -18.06 22.25 -10.88
CA CYS A 63 -16.84 22.92 -10.43
C CYS A 63 -16.73 24.28 -11.12
N LYS A 64 -16.86 25.36 -10.34
CA LYS A 64 -16.83 26.74 -10.86
C LYS A 64 -15.57 27.09 -11.66
N GLY A 65 -14.44 26.46 -11.34
CA GLY A 65 -13.17 26.68 -12.03
C GLY A 65 -12.87 25.68 -13.15
N ARG A 66 -13.85 24.91 -13.64
CA ARG A 66 -13.61 23.83 -14.61
C ARG A 66 -12.96 24.33 -15.90
N ASP A 67 -13.44 25.44 -16.45
CA ASP A 67 -12.99 25.96 -17.75
C ASP A 67 -11.54 26.48 -17.72
N GLN A 68 -11.06 26.88 -16.54
CA GLN A 68 -9.70 27.36 -16.33
C GLN A 68 -8.79 26.29 -15.71
N CYS A 69 -9.30 25.07 -15.50
CA CYS A 69 -8.59 24.04 -14.75
C CYS A 69 -7.61 23.27 -15.66
N PRO A 70 -6.29 23.32 -15.39
CA PRO A 70 -5.28 22.64 -16.22
C PRO A 70 -5.34 21.10 -16.09
N ILE A 71 -6.14 20.58 -15.17
CA ILE A 71 -6.29 19.15 -14.86
C ILE A 71 -7.74 18.67 -15.01
N ALA A 72 -8.57 19.38 -15.78
CA ALA A 72 -9.99 19.07 -15.92
C ALA A 72 -10.26 17.62 -16.36
N GLN A 73 -9.37 17.02 -17.17
CA GLN A 73 -9.43 15.63 -17.65
C GLN A 73 -8.76 14.61 -16.70
N GLY A 74 -8.23 15.07 -15.57
CA GLY A 74 -7.36 14.29 -14.69
C GLY A 74 -5.87 14.39 -15.05
N ILE A 75 -5.05 13.69 -14.28
CA ILE A 75 -3.59 13.69 -14.41
C ILE A 75 -3.03 12.27 -14.39
N ARG A 76 -1.77 12.16 -14.80
CA ARG A 76 -0.96 10.96 -14.62
C ARG A 76 0.22 11.33 -13.73
N ILE A 77 0.49 10.49 -12.75
CA ILE A 77 1.59 10.64 -11.80
C ILE A 77 2.55 9.49 -12.04
N ALA A 78 3.79 9.78 -12.39
CA ALA A 78 4.81 8.75 -12.54
C ALA A 78 5.16 8.14 -11.18
N LEU A 79 5.33 6.81 -11.14
CA LEU A 79 5.76 6.14 -9.90
C LEU A 79 7.18 6.53 -9.48
N THR A 80 7.94 7.19 -10.35
CA THR A 80 9.28 7.71 -10.06
C THR A 80 9.26 9.01 -9.25
N GLU A 81 8.14 9.75 -9.23
CA GLU A 81 8.00 10.98 -8.43
C GLU A 81 8.26 10.71 -6.95
N ASP A 82 7.60 9.68 -6.41
CA ASP A 82 7.91 9.13 -5.10
C ASP A 82 7.47 7.67 -5.07
N ARG A 83 8.43 6.75 -5.18
CA ARG A 83 8.17 5.31 -5.24
C ARG A 83 7.61 4.72 -3.94
N ARG A 84 7.76 5.43 -2.81
CA ARG A 84 7.23 4.99 -1.51
C ARG A 84 5.76 5.35 -1.37
N ILE A 85 5.37 6.49 -1.94
CA ILE A 85 4.01 7.00 -1.88
C ILE A 85 3.17 6.46 -3.04
N PHE A 86 3.66 6.64 -4.26
CA PHE A 86 3.01 6.19 -5.49
C PHE A 86 3.46 4.78 -5.83
N THR A 87 2.54 3.83 -5.64
CA THR A 87 2.76 2.41 -5.94
C THR A 87 1.83 1.96 -7.06
N PRO A 88 2.06 0.79 -7.69
CA PRO A 88 1.17 0.27 -8.73
C PRO A 88 -0.27 0.07 -8.28
N VAL A 89 -0.51 -0.03 -6.96
CA VAL A 89 -1.85 0.02 -6.38
C VAL A 89 -2.02 1.39 -5.76
N ASP A 90 -2.94 2.17 -6.32
CA ASP A 90 -3.25 3.49 -5.79
C ASP A 90 -3.77 3.39 -4.36
N ARG A 91 -3.19 4.17 -3.44
CA ARG A 91 -3.54 4.15 -2.02
C ARG A 91 -4.95 4.64 -1.73
N ALA A 92 -5.54 5.42 -2.63
CA ALA A 92 -6.94 5.85 -2.55
C ALA A 92 -7.92 4.83 -3.14
N SER A 93 -7.45 3.68 -3.64
CA SER A 93 -8.32 2.66 -4.23
C SER A 93 -8.85 1.67 -3.20
N TYR A 94 -10.05 1.15 -3.43
CA TYR A 94 -10.60 0.03 -2.66
C TYR A 94 -9.72 -1.23 -2.71
N LYS A 95 -8.93 -1.39 -3.77
CA LYS A 95 -7.97 -2.49 -3.88
C LYS A 95 -6.86 -2.34 -2.84
N TRP A 96 -6.36 -1.13 -2.62
CA TRP A 96 -5.36 -0.88 -1.58
C TRP A 96 -5.90 -1.24 -0.20
N GLU A 97 -7.10 -0.76 0.14
CA GLU A 97 -7.75 -1.06 1.42
C GLU A 97 -7.85 -2.57 1.67
N LYS A 98 -8.44 -3.32 0.74
CA LYS A 98 -8.60 -4.78 0.83
C LYS A 98 -7.27 -5.53 0.97
N GLU A 99 -6.23 -5.10 0.27
CA GLU A 99 -4.91 -5.75 0.37
C GLU A 99 -4.18 -5.35 1.65
N TYR A 100 -4.31 -4.08 2.08
CA TYR A 100 -3.68 -3.57 3.28
C TYR A 100 -4.28 -4.16 4.56
N ASP A 101 -5.56 -4.54 4.56
CA ASP A 101 -6.21 -5.27 5.66
C ASP A 101 -5.54 -6.61 5.95
N LYS A 102 -4.86 -7.22 4.96
CA LYS A 102 -4.09 -8.45 5.13
C LYS A 102 -2.75 -8.23 5.84
N ARG A 103 -2.32 -6.98 6.08
CA ARG A 103 -1.06 -6.64 6.76
C ARG A 103 -0.89 -7.37 8.08
N THR A 104 -1.94 -7.43 8.89
CA THR A 104 -1.89 -8.11 10.21
C THR A 104 -1.57 -9.59 10.06
N ALA A 105 -1.93 -10.24 8.95
CA ALA A 105 -1.53 -11.61 8.68
C ALA A 105 -0.01 -11.74 8.47
N VAL A 106 0.60 -10.79 7.76
CA VAL A 106 2.06 -10.73 7.56
C VAL A 106 2.77 -10.44 8.88
N GLU A 107 2.28 -9.48 9.67
CA GLU A 107 2.83 -9.16 11.00
C GLU A 107 2.81 -10.38 11.94
N ARG A 108 1.72 -11.18 11.90
CA ARG A 108 1.66 -12.45 12.64
C ARG A 108 2.70 -13.47 12.18
N VAL A 109 3.00 -13.54 10.87
CA VAL A 109 4.08 -14.42 10.37
C VAL A 109 5.43 -13.94 10.87
N ASN A 110 5.70 -12.64 10.82
CA ASN A 110 6.95 -12.06 11.32
C ASN A 110 7.13 -12.30 12.82
N SER A 111 6.09 -12.09 13.62
CA SER A 111 6.11 -12.38 15.06
C SER A 111 6.44 -13.85 15.37
N ARG A 112 5.95 -14.79 14.54
CA ARG A 112 6.30 -16.20 14.68
C ARG A 112 7.75 -16.49 14.32
N ILE A 113 8.26 -15.89 13.23
CA ILE A 113 9.68 -16.01 12.87
C ILE A 113 10.55 -15.54 14.04
N ASP A 114 10.19 -14.40 14.63
CA ASP A 114 10.97 -13.78 15.69
C ASP A 114 10.92 -14.59 16.99
N GLY A 115 9.74 -14.78 17.58
CA GLY A 115 9.58 -15.45 18.87
C GLY A 115 9.51 -16.97 18.76
N SER A 116 8.59 -17.52 17.96
CA SER A 116 8.36 -18.97 17.93
C SER A 116 9.50 -19.77 17.28
N TYR A 117 10.17 -19.21 16.29
CA TYR A 117 11.37 -19.80 15.67
C TYR A 117 12.67 -19.25 16.26
N GLY A 118 12.58 -18.34 17.24
CA GLY A 118 13.70 -17.84 18.03
C GLY A 118 14.71 -17.00 17.26
N PHE A 119 14.30 -16.31 16.20
CA PHE A 119 15.21 -15.47 15.42
C PHE A 119 15.47 -14.11 16.07
N GLU A 120 14.69 -13.75 17.10
CA GLU A 120 15.01 -12.64 18.01
C GLU A 120 16.34 -12.88 18.74
N LEU A 121 16.73 -14.15 18.91
CA LEU A 121 18.03 -14.53 19.42
C LEU A 121 19.05 -14.46 18.28
N HIS A 122 19.73 -13.31 18.17
CA HIS A 122 20.71 -12.97 17.12
C HIS A 122 22.01 -13.80 17.16
N THR A 123 21.88 -15.12 17.16
CA THR A 123 22.96 -16.12 17.19
C THR A 123 23.48 -16.44 15.79
N ILE A 124 22.70 -16.13 14.75
CA ILE A 124 23.02 -16.44 13.35
C ILE A 124 23.92 -15.35 12.76
N ARG A 125 25.15 -15.72 12.40
CA ARG A 125 26.08 -14.83 11.70
C ARG A 125 26.12 -15.12 10.20
N GLY A 126 25.79 -14.12 9.39
CA GLY A 126 25.89 -14.14 7.93
C GLY A 126 24.54 -14.21 7.22
N MET A 127 24.37 -13.33 6.23
CA MET A 127 23.11 -13.17 5.49
C MET A 127 22.65 -14.45 4.78
N ALA A 128 23.58 -15.24 4.23
CA ALA A 128 23.24 -16.50 3.57
C ALA A 128 22.60 -17.50 4.55
N LYS A 129 23.18 -17.65 5.75
CA LYS A 129 22.64 -18.56 6.79
C LYS A 129 21.27 -18.08 7.28
N MET A 130 21.10 -16.77 7.48
CA MET A 130 19.82 -16.18 7.87
C MET A 130 18.74 -16.44 6.81
N LYS A 131 19.03 -16.17 5.53
CA LYS A 131 18.10 -16.41 4.42
C LYS A 131 17.64 -17.87 4.37
N VAL A 132 18.57 -18.82 4.50
CA VAL A 132 18.24 -20.26 4.49
C VAL A 132 17.35 -20.62 5.68
N ARG A 133 17.68 -20.17 6.89
CA ARG A 133 16.88 -20.45 8.10
C ARG A 133 15.49 -19.83 8.05
N CYS A 134 15.34 -18.58 7.58
CA CYS A 134 14.03 -17.96 7.33
C CYS A 134 13.21 -18.72 6.30
N GLY A 135 13.84 -19.11 5.18
CA GLY A 135 13.18 -19.90 4.15
C GLY A 135 12.66 -21.22 4.70
N LEU A 136 13.47 -21.93 5.49
CA LEU A 136 13.07 -23.18 6.11
C LEU A 136 11.91 -22.98 7.10
N ALA A 137 11.97 -21.96 7.96
CA ALA A 137 10.89 -21.64 8.90
C ALA A 137 9.56 -21.40 8.18
N LEU A 138 9.58 -20.64 7.08
CA LEU A 138 8.39 -20.40 6.24
C LEU A 138 7.86 -21.70 5.63
N CYS A 139 8.74 -22.56 5.11
CA CYS A 139 8.35 -23.86 4.55
C CYS A 139 7.70 -24.75 5.62
N VAL A 140 8.27 -24.81 6.83
CA VAL A 140 7.71 -25.58 7.96
C VAL A 140 6.34 -25.04 8.34
N MET A 141 6.17 -23.72 8.45
CA MET A 141 4.85 -23.12 8.75
C MET A 141 3.79 -23.52 7.71
N LEU A 142 4.13 -23.52 6.42
CA LEU A 142 3.22 -23.91 5.34
C LEU A 142 2.91 -25.41 5.37
N ALA A 143 3.94 -26.25 5.54
CA ALA A 143 3.78 -27.70 5.61
C ALA A 143 2.90 -28.12 6.79
N MET A 144 3.11 -27.52 7.97
CA MET A 144 2.28 -27.75 9.15
C MET A 144 0.83 -27.32 8.91
N ALA A 145 0.62 -26.14 8.33
CA ALA A 145 -0.73 -25.66 8.03
C ALA A 145 -1.45 -26.61 7.06
N LEU A 146 -0.77 -27.06 6.00
CA LEU A 146 -1.32 -28.01 5.04
C LEU A 146 -1.67 -29.35 5.70
N GLY A 147 -0.77 -29.90 6.53
CA GLY A 147 -1.00 -31.14 7.26
C GLY A 147 -2.24 -31.06 8.15
N ARG A 148 -2.36 -30.00 8.94
CA ARG A 148 -3.53 -29.78 9.82
C ARG A 148 -4.85 -29.68 9.07
N VAL A 149 -4.85 -29.01 7.92
CA VAL A 149 -6.05 -28.91 7.08
C VAL A 149 -6.44 -30.29 6.55
N LYS A 150 -5.48 -31.10 6.10
CA LYS A 150 -5.73 -32.47 5.61
C LYS A 150 -6.28 -33.38 6.72
N GLU A 151 -5.76 -33.25 7.94
CA GLU A 151 -6.22 -33.98 9.13
C GLU A 151 -7.51 -33.41 9.75
N LYS A 152 -8.16 -32.42 9.12
CA LYS A 152 -9.36 -31.73 9.62
C LYS A 152 -9.19 -31.05 10.99
N GLN A 153 -7.96 -30.66 11.33
CA GLN A 153 -7.57 -29.95 12.57
C GLN A 153 -7.32 -28.46 12.31
N ALA A 154 -8.27 -27.77 11.67
CA ALA A 154 -8.11 -26.38 11.24
C ALA A 154 -7.92 -25.40 12.42
N ASP A 155 -8.47 -25.73 13.59
CA ASP A 155 -8.28 -25.01 14.85
C ASP A 155 -6.81 -25.01 15.30
N LYS A 156 -6.07 -26.09 15.01
CA LYS A 156 -4.66 -26.26 15.38
C LYS A 156 -3.67 -25.84 14.28
N ILE A 157 -4.14 -25.18 13.21
CA ILE A 157 -3.34 -24.85 12.02
C ILE A 157 -2.05 -24.07 12.30
N ARG A 158 -1.96 -23.39 13.45
CA ARG A 158 -0.80 -22.55 13.84
C ARG A 158 0.01 -23.13 15.01
N SER A 159 -0.45 -24.21 15.65
CA SER A 159 0.17 -24.74 16.87
C SER A 159 1.48 -25.48 16.54
N LEU A 160 2.57 -25.07 17.19
CA LEU A 160 3.87 -25.74 17.10
C LEU A 160 4.04 -26.87 18.12
N VAL A 161 3.22 -26.88 19.18
CA VAL A 161 3.43 -27.73 20.37
C VAL A 161 2.44 -28.89 20.44
N ALA A 162 1.31 -28.80 19.73
CA ALA A 162 0.33 -29.87 19.68
C ALA A 162 0.75 -30.93 18.66
N ALA A 163 1.87 -31.63 18.87
CA ALA A 163 2.21 -32.79 18.04
C ALA A 163 1.00 -33.75 17.94
N VAL A 164 0.81 -34.35 16.76
CA VAL A 164 -0.30 -35.25 16.42
C VAL A 164 -0.55 -36.26 17.53
#